data_AF-A0AAV0AYM3-F1
#
_entry.id   AF-A0AAV0AYM3-F1
#
_cell.length_a   1.000
_cell.length_b   1.000
_cell.length_c   1.000
_cell.angle_alpha   90.00
_cell.angle_beta   90.00
_cell.angle_gamma   90.00
#
_symmetry.space_group_name_H-M   'P 1'
#
loop_
_entity.id
_entity.type
_entity.pdbx_description
1 polymer ?
#
loop_
_entity_poly.entity_id
_entity_poly.type
_entity_poly.pdbx_seq_one_letter_code
_entity_poly.pdbx_strand_id
1 'polypeptide(L)'
;MQSSEVEKDDEDDNQVDEGVFLQEIDQMLGSILLRGVKGIQRVFMLLHKVNFIGPDGEFDRKSEWFLEINGINLKQVLLVDGVDPAWTVSNNCVEIMTVL
;
A
#
# COMPACT_ATOMS: atom_id res chain seq x y z
N MET A 1 23.65 59.68 -26.18
CA MET A 1 23.47 58.51 -27.06
C MET A 1 23.99 57.32 -26.27
N GLN A 2 23.27 56.83 -25.27
CA GLN A 2 22.02 56.04 -25.29
C GLN A 2 22.24 54.60 -25.79
N SER A 3 21.95 53.69 -24.86
CA SER A 3 21.51 52.29 -25.00
C SER A 3 22.55 51.19 -25.19
N SER A 4 22.72 50.38 -24.15
CA SER A 4 22.46 48.92 -24.18
C SER A 4 22.67 48.32 -22.79
N GLU A 5 21.73 48.61 -21.89
CA GLU A 5 21.35 47.67 -20.82
C GLU A 5 20.04 47.02 -21.29
N VAL A 6 19.73 45.81 -20.77
CA VAL A 6 18.72 44.83 -21.20
C VAL A 6 19.21 44.02 -22.43
N GLU A 7 19.43 42.69 -22.41
CA GLU A 7 18.59 41.57 -21.95
C GLU A 7 19.46 40.38 -21.51
N LYS A 8 19.45 40.03 -20.22
CA LYS A 8 19.90 38.75 -19.65
C LYS A 8 19.31 38.64 -18.25
N ASP A 9 18.01 38.39 -18.16
CA ASP A 9 17.36 38.07 -16.87
C ASP A 9 16.08 37.23 -17.03
N ASP A 10 15.49 37.13 -18.23
CA ASP A 10 14.23 36.36 -18.43
C ASP A 10 14.40 34.86 -18.76
N GLU A 11 15.61 34.38 -19.03
CA GLU A 11 15.86 32.94 -19.34
C GLU A 11 16.20 32.08 -18.12
N ASP A 12 16.59 32.70 -17.00
CA ASP A 12 16.97 31.98 -15.77
C ASP A 12 15.74 31.67 -14.92
N ASP A 13 14.79 32.61 -14.79
CA ASP A 13 13.55 32.43 -14.02
C ASP A 13 12.64 31.32 -14.59
N ASN A 14 12.58 31.18 -15.92
CA ASN A 14 11.81 30.11 -16.58
C ASN A 14 12.44 28.71 -16.38
N GLN A 15 13.76 28.61 -16.26
CA GLN A 15 14.44 27.33 -16.01
C GLN A 15 14.28 26.87 -14.56
N VAL A 16 14.23 27.82 -13.62
CA VAL A 16 13.95 27.53 -12.20
C VAL A 16 12.51 27.04 -12.04
N ASP A 17 11.54 27.63 -12.76
CA ASP A 17 10.13 27.20 -12.75
C ASP A 17 9.94 25.78 -13.34
N GLU A 18 10.59 25.46 -14.46
CA GLU A 18 10.51 24.13 -15.08
C GLU A 18 11.15 23.04 -14.20
N GLY A 19 12.26 23.36 -13.51
CA GLY A 19 12.91 22.47 -12.55
C GLY A 19 12.05 22.16 -11.31
N VAL A 20 11.36 23.16 -10.78
CA VAL A 20 10.41 23.00 -9.65
C VAL A 20 9.20 22.16 -10.09
N PHE A 21 8.68 22.41 -11.28
CA PHE A 21 7.57 21.64 -11.85
C PHE A 21 7.91 20.15 -12.02
N LEU A 22 9.09 19.83 -12.54
CA LEU A 22 9.58 18.45 -12.67
C LEU A 22 9.70 17.76 -11.31
N GLN A 23 10.16 18.49 -10.28
CA GLN A 23 10.26 17.97 -8.93
C GLN A 23 8.87 17.72 -8.30
N GLU A 24 7.89 18.55 -8.61
CA GLU A 24 6.51 18.38 -8.15
C GLU A 24 5.84 17.16 -8.81
N ILE A 25 6.08 16.92 -10.10
CA ILE A 25 5.63 15.70 -10.79
C ILE A 25 6.28 14.45 -10.20
N ASP A 26 7.59 14.48 -9.91
CA ASP A 26 8.28 13.34 -9.30
C ASP A 26 7.69 12.99 -7.91
N GLN A 27 7.39 14.02 -7.11
CA GLN A 27 6.69 13.83 -5.82
C GLN A 27 5.26 13.30 -5.99
N MET A 28 4.55 13.72 -7.03
CA MET A 28 3.25 13.15 -7.36
C MET A 28 3.37 11.66 -7.71
N LEU A 29 4.31 11.29 -8.57
CA LEU A 29 4.51 9.89 -8.97
C LEU A 29 4.88 8.98 -7.79
N GLY A 30 5.69 9.48 -6.85
CA GLY A 30 6.06 8.72 -5.64
C GLY A 30 4.92 8.52 -4.64
N SER A 31 3.90 9.38 -4.66
CA SER A 31 2.80 9.38 -3.68
C SER A 31 1.50 8.75 -4.18
N ILE A 32 1.35 8.56 -5.49
CA ILE A 32 0.15 7.96 -6.09
C ILE A 32 0.10 6.46 -5.80
N LEU A 33 -0.97 6.04 -5.10
CA LEU A 33 -1.30 4.64 -4.89
C LEU A 33 -2.19 4.15 -6.03
N LEU A 34 -1.66 3.30 -6.91
CA LEU A 34 -2.42 2.76 -8.04
C LEU A 34 -3.49 1.77 -7.58
N ARG A 35 -3.13 0.83 -6.69
CA ARG A 35 -4.02 -0.14 -6.02
C ARG A 35 -3.37 -0.66 -4.75
N GLY A 36 -4.19 -1.23 -3.87
CA GLY A 36 -3.76 -1.86 -2.64
C GLY A 36 -4.02 -1.00 -1.40
N VAL A 37 -3.59 -1.51 -0.27
CA VAL A 37 -3.78 -0.89 1.04
C VAL A 37 -2.46 -0.23 1.46
N LYS A 38 -2.52 1.03 1.86
CA LYS A 38 -1.34 1.77 2.31
C LYS A 38 -0.75 1.09 3.55
N GLY A 39 0.57 0.92 3.58
CA GLY A 39 1.26 0.25 4.70
C GLY A 39 1.43 -1.27 4.53
N ILE A 40 0.92 -1.85 3.44
CA ILE A 40 1.22 -3.22 3.03
C ILE A 40 2.31 -3.19 1.96
N GLN A 41 3.45 -3.83 2.23
CA GLN A 41 4.56 -3.87 1.28
C GLN A 41 4.51 -5.11 0.40
N ARG A 42 4.19 -6.27 0.98
CA ARG A 42 4.18 -7.55 0.26
C ARG A 42 3.07 -8.45 0.77
N VAL A 43 2.52 -9.26 -0.13
CA VAL A 43 1.54 -10.30 0.16
C VAL A 43 2.02 -11.60 -0.47
N PHE A 44 2.07 -12.66 0.32
CA PHE A 44 2.40 -14.01 -0.11
C PHE A 44 1.17 -14.89 -0.03
N MET A 45 1.03 -15.78 -1.01
CA MET A 45 -0.03 -16.76 -1.02
C MET A 45 0.54 -18.10 -0.59
N LEU A 46 -0.01 -18.66 0.48
CA LEU A 46 0.44 -19.90 1.10
C LEU A 46 -0.67 -20.93 1.11
N LEU A 47 -0.34 -22.18 0.81
CA LEU A 47 -1.27 -23.28 0.95
C LEU A 47 -1.11 -23.90 2.33
N HIS A 48 -2.09 -23.73 3.21
CA HIS A 48 -2.13 -24.35 4.54
C HIS A 48 -3.08 -25.54 4.55
N LYS A 49 -2.70 -26.59 5.27
CA LYS A 49 -3.57 -27.73 5.54
C LYS A 49 -4.30 -27.48 6.86
N VAL A 50 -5.59 -27.22 6.77
CA VAL A 50 -6.45 -26.95 7.92
C VAL A 50 -7.26 -28.21 8.22
N ASN A 51 -7.32 -28.60 9.49
CA ASN A 51 -8.19 -29.69 9.91
C ASN A 51 -9.64 -29.16 9.92
N PHE A 52 -10.57 -29.94 9.37
CA PHE A 52 -11.99 -29.65 9.45
C PHE A 52 -12.76 -30.91 9.86
N ILE A 53 -13.95 -30.71 10.42
CA ILE A 53 -14.85 -31.80 10.76
C ILE A 53 -15.77 -31.99 9.56
N GLY A 54 -15.71 -33.16 8.94
CA GLY A 54 -16.58 -33.54 7.85
C GLY A 54 -18.05 -33.63 8.29
N PRO A 55 -19.00 -33.61 7.34
CA PRO A 55 -20.43 -33.74 7.64
C PRO A 55 -20.76 -35.05 8.39
N ASP A 56 -19.93 -36.08 8.23
CA ASP A 56 -20.08 -37.38 8.87
C ASP A 56 -19.43 -37.45 10.27
N GLY A 57 -18.85 -36.34 10.76
CA GLY A 57 -18.19 -36.25 12.07
C GLY A 57 -16.73 -36.70 12.09
N GLU A 58 -16.17 -37.12 10.96
CA GLU A 58 -14.76 -37.49 10.84
C GLU A 58 -13.84 -36.26 10.75
N PHE A 59 -12.61 -36.39 11.28
CA PHE A 59 -11.58 -35.37 11.12
C PHE A 59 -10.88 -35.54 9.78
N ASP A 60 -10.96 -34.53 8.93
CA ASP A 60 -10.29 -34.52 7.63
C ASP A 60 -9.45 -33.24 7.47
N ARG A 61 -8.58 -33.21 6.47
CA ARG A 61 -7.65 -32.11 6.18
C ARG A 61 -7.90 -31.54 4.80
N LYS A 62 -8.33 -30.28 4.75
CA LYS A 62 -8.42 -29.52 3.50
C LYS A 62 -7.21 -28.62 3.33
N SER A 63 -6.77 -28.45 2.09
CA SER A 63 -5.77 -27.44 1.74
C SER A 63 -6.50 -26.14 1.39
N GLU A 64 -6.21 -25.06 2.10
CA GLU A 64 -6.78 -23.74 1.88
C GLU A 64 -5.69 -22.72 1.61
N TRP A 65 -6.03 -21.71 0.80
CA TRP A 65 -5.12 -20.61 0.48
C TRP A 65 -5.23 -19.52 1.54
N PHE A 66 -4.09 -19.19 2.13
CA PHE A 66 -3.93 -18.09 3.08
C PHE A 66 -3.08 -17.00 2.47
N LEU A 67 -3.38 -15.76 2.84
CA LEU A 67 -2.60 -14.60 2.47
C LEU A 67 -1.75 -14.19 3.67
N GLU A 68 -0.43 -14.30 3.55
CA GLU A 68 0.50 -13.77 4.53
C GLU A 68 0.94 -12.37 4.09
N ILE A 69 0.72 -11.39 4.96
CA ILE A 69 0.93 -9.98 4.65
C ILE A 69 2.13 -9.47 5.44
N ASN A 70 3.02 -8.74 4.76
CA ASN A 70 4.06 -7.95 5.40
C ASN A 70 3.66 -6.47 5.36
N GLY A 71 3.18 -5.96 6.50
CA GLY A 71 2.71 -4.60 6.64
C GLY A 71 1.93 -4.38 7.95
N ILE A 72 1.52 -3.14 8.18
CA ILE A 72 0.74 -2.72 9.35
C ILE A 72 -0.45 -1.86 8.89
N ASN A 73 -1.61 -2.48 8.67
CA ASN A 73 -2.88 -1.78 8.42
C ASN A 73 -4.10 -2.73 8.44
N LEU A 74 -4.29 -3.48 9.53
CA LEU A 74 -5.37 -4.45 9.72
C LEU A 74 -6.74 -3.82 9.50
N LYS A 75 -6.96 -2.58 9.96
CA LYS A 75 -8.25 -1.89 9.80
C LYS A 75 -8.70 -1.81 8.34
N GLN A 76 -7.79 -1.43 7.42
CA GLN A 76 -8.13 -1.38 6.00
C GLN A 76 -8.19 -2.77 5.36
N VAL A 77 -7.35 -3.72 5.80
CA VAL A 77 -7.39 -5.10 5.31
C VAL A 77 -8.74 -5.77 5.59
N LEU A 78 -9.30 -5.58 6.79
CA LEU A 78 -10.59 -6.16 7.18
C LEU A 78 -11.78 -5.58 6.38
N LEU A 79 -11.61 -4.43 5.73
CA LEU A 79 -12.63 -3.81 4.88
C LEU A 79 -12.57 -4.28 3.42
N VAL A 80 -11.58 -5.12 3.06
CA VAL A 80 -11.43 -5.63 1.69
C VAL A 80 -12.40 -6.77 1.45
N ASP A 81 -13.15 -6.70 0.34
CA ASP A 81 -14.05 -7.77 -0.08
C ASP A 81 -13.31 -9.10 -0.26
N GLY A 82 -13.84 -10.16 0.35
CA GLY A 82 -13.26 -11.51 0.29
C GLY A 82 -12.28 -11.83 1.43
N VAL A 83 -11.97 -10.87 2.31
CA VAL A 83 -11.25 -11.14 3.56
C VAL A 83 -12.23 -11.61 4.63
N ASP A 84 -11.92 -12.72 5.30
CA ASP A 84 -12.67 -13.18 6.47
C ASP A 84 -12.13 -12.50 7.73
N PRO A 85 -12.90 -11.61 8.39
CA PRO A 85 -12.43 -10.89 9.55
C PRO A 85 -12.28 -11.79 10.80
N ALA A 86 -12.99 -12.92 10.87
CA ALA A 86 -12.91 -13.83 12.00
C ALA A 86 -11.61 -14.65 12.00
N TRP A 87 -11.01 -14.86 10.82
CA TRP A 87 -9.80 -15.66 10.63
C TRP A 87 -8.55 -14.80 10.34
N THR A 88 -8.70 -13.48 10.25
CA THR A 88 -7.58 -12.56 10.04
C THR A 88 -6.92 -12.21 11.38
N VAL A 89 -5.62 -12.45 11.48
CA VAL A 89 -4.82 -12.15 12.69
C VAL A 89 -3.61 -11.29 12.32
N SER A 90 -3.19 -10.43 13.25
CA SER A 90 -1.96 -9.64 13.14
C SER A 90 -1.00 -10.04 14.24
N ASN A 91 0.31 -9.96 13.96
CA ASN A 91 1.34 -10.13 14.98
C ASN A 91 1.54 -8.86 15.83
N ASN A 92 0.95 -7.73 15.43
CA ASN A 92 1.04 -6.46 16.15
C ASN A 92 -0.10 -6.33 17.17
N CYS A 93 0.24 -6.42 18.46
CA CYS A 93 -0.75 -6.32 19.54
C CYS A 93 -1.41 -4.94 19.67
N VAL A 94 -0.71 -3.85 19.32
CA VAL A 94 -1.25 -2.49 19.36
C VAL A 94 -2.34 -2.32 18.30
N GLU A 95 -2.13 -2.91 17.14
CA GLU A 95 -3.09 -2.91 16.05
C GLU A 95 -4.34 -3.71 16.40
N ILE A 96 -4.18 -4.90 16.99
CA ILE A 96 -5.29 -5.69 17.51
C ILE A 96 -6.12 -4.87 18.51
N MET A 97 -5.48 -4.29 19.54
CA MET A 97 -6.19 -3.52 20.58
C MET A 97 -6.95 -2.29 20.05
N THR A 98 -6.50 -1.72 18.93
CA THR A 98 -7.14 -0.53 18.35
C THR A 98 -8.32 -0.88 17.45
N VAL A 99 -8.32 -2.09 16.88
CA VAL A 99 -9.27 -2.52 15.83
C VAL A 99 -10.30 -3.52 16.35
N LEU A 100 -9.90 -4.41 17.27
CA LEU A 100 -10.70 -5.47 17.89
C LEU A 100 -10.98 -5.13 19.36
#